data_AF-A0A927QZW6-F1
#
_entry.id   AF-A0A927QZW6-F1
#
_cell.length_a   1.000
_cell.length_b   1.000
_cell.length_c   1.000
_cell.angle_alpha   90.00
_cell.angle_beta   90.00
_cell.angle_gamma   90.00
#
_symmetry.space_group_name_H-M   'P 1'
#
loop_
_entity.id
_entity.type
_entity.pdbx_description
1 polymer ?
#
loop_
_entity_poly.entity_id
_entity_poly.type
_entity_poly.pdbx_seq_one_letter_code
_entity_poly.pdbx_strand_id
1 'polypeptide(L)'
;MTVILSDEIKHLKMIIGKLEDSLEELNQTVSRYEDEFKESMKYLWENRSDMDSMEIFSNKQSIGRNVNLGEFNVKRRERIEKLIDSPYFARIDFRPNDENGAEPFYIGRFSYVDRKGNMLICDWRAPISGIYYDFELGPAFYDAPVGKIEGEMTLKRI
;
A
#
# COMPACT_ATOMS: atom_id res chain seq x y z
N MET A 1 1.19 30.25 -10.54
CA MET A 1 2.08 29.07 -10.51
C MET A 1 2.64 28.78 -9.12
N THR A 2 3.03 29.76 -8.31
CA THR A 2 3.67 29.57 -6.99
C THR A 2 2.80 28.90 -5.92
N VAL A 3 1.48 29.12 -5.93
CA VAL A 3 0.55 28.54 -4.94
C VAL A 3 0.32 27.04 -5.16
N ILE A 4 0.21 26.62 -6.42
CA ILE A 4 -0.09 25.22 -6.78
C ILE A 4 1.07 24.29 -6.45
N LEU A 5 2.33 24.72 -6.68
CA LEU A 5 3.51 23.97 -6.24
C LEU A 5 3.57 23.87 -4.71
N SER A 6 3.12 24.91 -4.00
CA SER A 6 3.11 24.92 -2.53
C SER A 6 2.17 23.86 -1.96
N ASP A 7 0.99 23.67 -2.56
CA ASP A 7 0.02 22.69 -2.10
C ASP A 7 0.45 21.26 -2.42
N GLU A 8 1.10 21.01 -3.56
CA GLU A 8 1.69 19.70 -3.86
C GLU A 8 2.87 19.35 -2.95
N ILE A 9 3.71 20.33 -2.58
CA ILE A 9 4.78 20.12 -1.59
C ILE A 9 4.18 19.79 -0.22
N LYS A 10 3.10 20.46 0.20
CA LYS A 10 2.40 20.14 1.45
C LYS A 10 1.80 18.73 1.39
N HIS A 11 1.20 18.36 0.26
CA HIS A 11 0.64 17.03 0.06
C HIS A 11 1.71 15.94 0.12
N LEU A 12 2.85 16.15 -0.56
CA LEU A 12 4.00 15.24 -0.52
C LEU A 12 4.49 15.04 0.91
N LYS A 13 4.71 16.13 1.66
CA LYS A 13 5.14 16.07 3.07
C LYS A 13 4.13 15.31 3.95
N MET A 14 2.85 15.53 3.72
CA MET A 14 1.78 14.84 4.45
C MET A 14 1.73 13.34 4.12
N ILE A 15 1.97 12.94 2.88
CA ILE A 15 2.12 11.52 2.50
C ILE A 15 3.37 10.91 3.12
N ILE A 16 4.53 11.59 3.05
CA ILE A 16 5.77 11.10 3.65
C ILE A 16 5.59 10.86 5.15
N GLY A 17 5.02 11.82 5.89
CA GLY A 17 4.77 11.63 7.33
C GLY A 17 3.87 10.42 7.61
N LYS A 18 2.82 10.19 6.81
CA LYS A 18 1.97 9.00 6.94
C LYS A 18 2.72 7.70 6.62
N LEU A 19 3.65 7.72 5.66
CA LEU A 19 4.48 6.57 5.31
C LEU A 19 5.48 6.27 6.42
N GLU A 20 6.10 7.28 7.02
CA GLU A 20 6.99 7.16 8.19
C GLU A 20 6.25 6.57 9.40
N ASP A 21 5.05 7.08 9.71
CA ASP A 21 4.19 6.52 10.77
C ASP A 21 3.87 5.03 10.51
N SER A 22 3.59 4.67 9.25
CA SER A 22 3.33 3.29 8.87
C SER A 22 4.58 2.41 8.92
N LEU A 23 5.75 2.96 8.61
CA LEU A 23 7.03 2.27 8.70
C LEU A 23 7.35 1.92 10.16
N GLU A 24 7.14 2.85 11.08
CA GLU A 24 7.35 2.62 12.51
C GLU A 24 6.46 1.49 13.03
N GLU A 25 5.17 1.49 12.71
CA GLU A 25 4.24 0.42 13.08
C GLU A 25 4.62 -0.94 12.48
N LEU A 26 5.06 -0.96 11.22
CA LEU A 26 5.50 -2.18 10.57
C LEU A 26 6.78 -2.71 11.20
N ASN A 27 7.71 -1.85 11.59
CA ASN A 27 8.92 -2.26 12.31
C ASN A 27 8.59 -2.95 13.65
N GLN A 28 7.69 -2.35 14.43
CA GLN A 28 7.23 -2.96 15.68
C GLN A 28 6.49 -4.29 15.43
N THR A 29 5.65 -4.34 14.40
CA THR A 29 4.91 -5.55 14.04
C THR A 29 5.82 -6.69 13.59
N VAL A 30 6.82 -6.39 12.76
CA VAL A 30 7.82 -7.38 12.30
C VAL A 30 8.63 -7.90 13.48
N SER A 31 9.08 -7.01 14.38
CA SER A 31 9.79 -7.42 15.60
C SER A 31 8.94 -8.36 16.47
N ARG A 32 7.65 -8.03 16.66
CA ARG A 32 6.74 -8.88 17.45
C ARG A 32 6.59 -10.28 16.85
N TYR A 33 6.44 -10.40 15.53
CA TYR A 33 6.37 -11.72 14.88
C TYR A 33 7.66 -12.52 15.03
N GLU A 34 8.82 -11.85 15.03
CA GLU A 34 10.11 -12.49 15.27
C GLU A 34 10.20 -13.05 16.69
N ASP A 35 9.76 -12.29 17.69
CA ASP A 35 9.74 -12.72 19.09
C ASP A 35 8.73 -13.85 19.34
N GLU A 36 7.50 -13.73 18.81
CA GLU A 36 6.48 -14.77 18.87
C GLU A 36 6.95 -16.07 18.23
N PHE A 37 7.69 -15.99 17.11
CA PHE A 37 8.29 -17.15 16.46
C PHE A 37 9.32 -17.83 17.38
N LYS A 38 10.24 -17.05 17.98
CA LYS A 38 11.25 -17.58 18.91
C LYS A 38 10.60 -18.25 20.12
N GLU A 39 9.61 -17.62 20.72
CA GLU A 39 8.87 -18.16 21.87
C GLU A 39 8.11 -19.45 21.52
N SER A 40 7.39 -19.45 20.39
CA SER A 40 6.63 -20.62 19.94
C SER A 40 7.54 -21.80 19.61
N MET A 41 8.69 -21.53 18.97
CA MET A 41 9.70 -22.55 18.71
C MET A 41 10.24 -23.09 20.04
N LYS A 42 10.64 -22.22 20.97
CA LYS A 42 11.16 -22.63 22.29
C LYS A 42 10.15 -23.52 23.03
N TYR A 43 8.88 -23.12 23.10
CA TYR A 43 7.81 -23.90 23.71
C TYR A 43 7.68 -25.30 23.08
N LEU A 44 7.65 -25.37 21.75
CA LEU A 44 7.57 -26.64 21.03
C LEU A 44 8.78 -27.54 21.31
N TRP A 45 9.98 -26.98 21.43
CA TRP A 45 11.19 -27.75 21.73
C TRP A 45 11.22 -28.27 23.17
N GLU A 46 10.89 -27.43 24.15
CA GLU A 46 10.94 -27.76 25.58
C GLU A 46 9.89 -28.78 26.00
N ASN A 47 8.72 -28.78 25.35
CA ASN A 47 7.58 -29.63 25.72
C ASN A 47 7.38 -30.81 24.74
N ARG A 48 8.25 -30.96 23.73
CA ARG A 48 8.06 -31.94 22.65
C ARG A 48 7.86 -33.38 23.12
N SER A 49 8.53 -33.77 24.20
CA SER A 49 8.48 -35.14 24.75
C SER A 49 7.11 -35.49 25.33
N ASP A 50 6.39 -34.48 25.79
CA ASP A 50 5.16 -34.64 26.56
C ASP A 50 3.90 -34.41 25.70
N MET A 51 4.09 -33.92 24.47
CA MET A 51 3.03 -33.65 23.49
C MET A 51 2.69 -34.87 22.64
N ASP A 52 1.41 -35.01 22.31
CA ASP A 52 0.98 -35.98 21.30
C ASP A 52 1.20 -35.48 19.85
N SER A 53 0.97 -36.35 18.87
CA SER A 53 1.20 -36.02 17.47
C SER A 53 0.26 -34.92 16.94
N MET A 54 -0.96 -34.84 17.47
CA MET A 54 -1.94 -33.84 17.06
C MET A 54 -1.57 -32.46 17.60
N GLU A 55 -1.11 -32.39 18.85
CA GLU A 55 -0.63 -31.18 19.49
C GLU A 55 0.62 -30.62 18.81
N ILE A 56 1.60 -31.48 18.49
CA ILE A 56 2.79 -31.09 17.71
C ILE A 56 2.40 -30.55 16.34
N PHE A 57 1.44 -31.19 15.66
CA PHE A 57 0.97 -30.75 14.35
C PHE A 57 0.31 -29.37 14.42
N SER A 58 -0.56 -29.15 15.40
CA SER A 58 -1.22 -27.86 15.63
C SER A 58 -0.22 -26.74 15.89
N ASN A 59 0.77 -26.96 16.78
CA ASN A 59 1.82 -25.99 17.07
C ASN A 59 2.63 -25.63 15.81
N LYS A 60 3.05 -26.63 15.02
CA LYS A 60 3.76 -26.39 13.76
C LYS A 60 2.93 -25.59 12.77
N GLN A 61 1.63 -25.86 12.67
CA GLN A 61 0.74 -25.10 11.79
C GLN A 61 0.65 -23.63 12.23
N SER A 62 0.48 -23.37 13.53
CA SER A 62 0.43 -22.02 14.08
C SER A 62 1.74 -21.25 13.85
N ILE A 63 2.88 -21.89 14.10
CA ILE A 63 4.21 -21.33 13.79
C ILE A 63 4.31 -20.98 12.31
N GLY A 64 3.92 -21.90 11.42
CA GLY A 64 3.94 -21.66 9.98
C GLY A 64 3.07 -20.46 9.56
N ARG A 65 1.90 -20.29 10.17
CA ARG A 65 1.05 -19.11 9.94
C ARG A 65 1.73 -17.81 10.38
N ASN A 66 2.36 -17.80 11.57
CA ASN A 66 3.08 -16.63 12.07
C ASN A 66 4.27 -16.26 11.18
N VAL A 67 5.03 -17.24 10.70
CA VAL A 67 6.11 -16.99 9.73
C VAL A 67 5.57 -16.34 8.46
N ASN A 68 4.50 -16.89 7.87
CA ASN A 68 3.89 -16.33 6.67
C ASN A 68 3.41 -14.88 6.87
N LEU A 69 2.80 -14.59 8.03
CA LEU A 69 2.38 -13.24 8.38
C LEU A 69 3.57 -12.29 8.61
N GLY A 70 4.63 -12.77 9.25
CA GLY A 70 5.88 -12.04 9.42
C GLY A 70 6.50 -11.67 8.07
N GLU A 71 6.67 -12.64 7.16
CA GLU A 71 7.19 -12.41 5.81
C GLU A 71 6.34 -11.43 5.00
N PHE A 72 5.02 -11.52 5.12
CA PHE A 72 4.11 -10.57 4.47
C PHE A 72 4.36 -9.14 4.98
N ASN A 73 4.52 -8.95 6.29
CA ASN A 73 4.79 -7.65 6.88
C ASN A 73 6.19 -7.12 6.53
N VAL A 74 7.20 -7.99 6.40
CA VAL A 74 8.54 -7.61 5.90
C VAL A 74 8.44 -7.08 4.46
N LYS A 75 7.75 -7.79 3.56
CA LYS A 75 7.55 -7.32 2.18
C LYS A 75 6.77 -6.01 2.13
N ARG A 76 5.80 -5.82 3.04
CA ARG A 76 5.05 -4.57 3.15
C ARG A 76 5.96 -3.43 3.62
N ARG A 77 6.81 -3.68 4.61
CA ARG A 77 7.81 -2.72 5.10
C ARG A 77 8.74 -2.25 3.97
N GLU A 78 9.32 -3.17 3.21
CA GLU A 78 10.20 -2.85 2.08
C GLU A 78 9.52 -1.99 1.01
N ARG A 79 8.20 -2.16 0.80
CA ARG A 79 7.44 -1.31 -0.11
C ARG A 79 7.26 0.09 0.45
N ILE A 80 7.00 0.23 1.75
CA ILE A 80 6.88 1.53 2.41
C ILE A 80 8.21 2.28 2.37
N GLU A 81 9.33 1.60 2.64
CA GLU A 81 10.68 2.20 2.53
C GLU A 81 10.91 2.78 1.12
N LYS A 82 10.59 2.00 0.08
CA LYS A 82 10.69 2.46 -1.33
C LYS A 82 9.75 3.62 -1.64
N LEU A 83 8.57 3.67 -1.03
CA LEU A 83 7.64 4.78 -1.19
C LEU A 83 8.11 6.03 -0.45
N ILE A 84 8.82 5.92 0.66
CA ILE A 84 9.39 7.10 1.34
C ILE A 84 10.43 7.77 0.44
N ASP A 85 11.27 6.98 -0.24
CA ASP A 85 12.26 7.49 -1.20
C ASP A 85 11.61 8.20 -2.39
N SER A 86 10.53 7.63 -2.92
CA SER A 86 9.79 8.18 -4.07
C SER A 86 8.31 7.77 -4.01
N PRO A 87 7.43 8.59 -3.40
CA PRO A 87 6.03 8.21 -3.18
C PRO A 87 5.26 8.03 -4.50
N TYR A 88 5.38 9.02 -5.39
CA TYR A 88 4.72 9.04 -6.68
C TYR A 88 5.56 9.81 -7.69
N PHE A 89 5.40 9.49 -8.97
CA PHE A 89 6.13 10.11 -10.08
C PHE A 89 5.22 10.88 -11.04
N ALA A 90 3.90 10.79 -10.86
CA ALA A 90 2.95 11.50 -11.70
C ALA A 90 1.69 11.84 -10.92
N ARG A 91 0.98 12.85 -11.41
CA ARG A 91 -0.36 13.22 -10.96
C ARG A 91 -1.26 13.44 -12.17
N ILE A 92 -2.48 12.93 -12.10
CA ILE A 92 -3.57 13.28 -13.00
C ILE A 92 -4.76 13.80 -12.20
N ASP A 93 -5.51 14.75 -12.74
CA ASP A 93 -6.84 15.08 -12.19
C ASP A 93 -7.90 14.54 -13.17
N PHE A 94 -8.71 13.59 -12.71
CA PHE A 94 -9.71 12.91 -13.53
C PHE A 94 -11.11 13.20 -13.01
N ARG A 95 -12.03 13.54 -13.92
CA ARG A 95 -13.44 13.76 -13.64
C ARG A 95 -14.28 12.70 -14.36
N PRO A 96 -14.88 11.73 -13.65
CA PRO A 96 -15.89 10.85 -14.21
C PRO A 96 -17.07 11.65 -14.80
N ASN A 97 -17.69 11.15 -15.87
CA ASN A 97 -18.80 11.83 -16.55
C ASN A 97 -20.04 12.00 -15.67
N ASP A 98 -20.24 11.12 -14.69
CA ASP A 98 -21.34 11.13 -13.72
C ASP A 98 -21.03 11.98 -12.46
N GLU A 99 -19.84 12.58 -12.38
CA GLU A 99 -19.41 13.40 -11.26
C GLU A 99 -19.12 14.86 -11.68
N ASN A 100 -19.36 15.79 -10.75
CA ASN A 100 -19.21 17.24 -11.04
C ASN A 100 -17.78 17.77 -10.81
N GLY A 101 -16.88 16.99 -10.22
CA GLY A 101 -15.55 17.42 -9.80
C GLY A 101 -14.44 16.53 -10.34
N ALA A 102 -13.29 17.13 -10.67
CA ALA A 102 -12.08 16.36 -10.94
C ALA A 102 -11.40 16.01 -9.61
N GLU A 103 -11.01 14.74 -9.46
CA GLU A 103 -10.27 14.26 -8.31
C GLU A 103 -8.79 14.04 -8.67
N PRO A 104 -7.85 14.38 -7.77
CA PRO A 104 -6.44 14.15 -7.99
C PRO A 104 -6.07 12.69 -7.71
N PHE A 105 -5.40 12.05 -8.66
CA PHE A 105 -4.80 10.73 -8.53
C PHE A 105 -3.28 10.83 -8.63
N TYR A 106 -2.59 10.39 -7.58
CA TYR A 106 -1.13 10.31 -7.54
C TYR A 106 -0.70 8.89 -7.93
N ILE A 107 0.20 8.78 -8.91
CA ILE A 107 0.62 7.50 -9.47
C ILE A 107 2.04 7.19 -9.04
N GLY A 108 2.23 6.05 -8.38
CA GLY A 108 3.49 5.62 -7.82
C GLY A 108 3.82 4.16 -8.14
N ARG A 109 4.97 3.72 -7.63
CA ARG A 109 5.45 2.35 -7.85
C ARG A 109 4.54 1.29 -7.20
N PHE A 110 3.97 1.64 -6.05
CA PHE A 110 3.10 0.80 -5.24
C PHE A 110 1.91 1.62 -4.73
N SER A 111 0.76 0.97 -4.51
CA SER A 111 -0.37 1.64 -3.86
C SER A 111 -0.08 1.89 -2.38
N TYR A 112 -0.61 3.01 -1.87
CA TYR A 112 -0.65 3.30 -0.45
C TYR A 112 -2.04 3.78 -0.04
N VAL A 113 -2.62 3.07 0.92
CA VAL A 113 -3.90 3.39 1.54
C VAL A 113 -3.62 3.72 3.00
N ASP A 114 -4.08 4.87 3.48
CA ASP A 114 -3.88 5.26 4.87
C ASP A 114 -4.80 4.49 5.83
N ARG A 115 -4.61 4.67 7.14
CA ARG A 115 -5.42 3.98 8.16
C ARG A 115 -6.92 4.30 8.10
N LYS A 116 -7.32 5.38 7.42
CA LYS A 116 -8.73 5.76 7.25
C LYS A 116 -9.34 5.15 5.98
N GLY A 117 -8.56 4.39 5.20
CA GLY A 117 -9.01 3.81 3.94
C GLY A 117 -8.87 4.74 2.74
N ASN A 118 -8.21 5.90 2.89
CA ASN A 118 -8.01 6.80 1.75
C ASN A 118 -6.88 6.28 0.87
N MET A 119 -7.16 6.07 -0.42
CA MET A 119 -6.14 5.79 -1.42
C MET A 119 -5.33 7.06 -1.67
N LEU A 120 -4.08 7.11 -1.19
CA LEU A 120 -3.22 8.28 -1.33
C LEU A 120 -2.24 8.15 -2.50
N ILE A 121 -1.88 6.92 -2.86
CA ILE A 121 -1.01 6.61 -4.00
C ILE A 121 -1.62 5.43 -4.74
N CYS A 122 -1.78 5.55 -6.04
CA CYS A 122 -2.21 4.49 -6.94
C CYS A 122 -0.99 3.80 -7.55
N ASP A 123 -0.94 2.47 -7.46
CA ASP A 123 0.04 1.67 -8.20
C ASP A 123 -0.11 1.89 -9.71
N TRP A 124 1.00 2.11 -10.41
CA TRP A 124 1.00 2.35 -11.85
C TRP A 124 0.36 1.24 -12.70
N ARG A 125 0.19 0.03 -12.16
CA ARG A 125 -0.50 -1.11 -12.79
C ARG A 125 -2.01 -1.10 -12.56
N ALA A 126 -2.52 -0.22 -11.71
CA ALA A 126 -3.96 -0.10 -11.47
C ALA A 126 -4.66 0.42 -12.75
N PRO A 127 -5.88 -0.03 -13.07
CA PRO A 127 -6.56 0.38 -14.29
C PRO A 127 -6.69 1.91 -14.45
N ILE A 128 -7.00 2.64 -13.37
CA ILE A 128 -7.06 4.12 -13.37
C ILE A 128 -5.74 4.76 -13.81
N SER A 129 -4.60 4.14 -13.51
CA SER A 129 -3.28 4.66 -13.89
C SER A 129 -3.02 4.53 -15.39
N GLY A 130 -3.78 3.71 -16.12
CA GLY A 130 -3.75 3.64 -17.58
C GLY A 130 -4.04 4.99 -18.22
N ILE A 131 -4.88 5.84 -17.60
CA ILE A 131 -5.20 7.19 -18.09
C ILE A 131 -3.93 8.01 -18.35
N TYR A 132 -2.95 7.93 -17.45
CA TYR A 132 -1.71 8.68 -17.57
C TYR A 132 -0.87 8.29 -18.80
N TYR A 133 -0.93 7.01 -19.20
CA TYR A 133 -0.14 6.48 -20.31
C TYR A 133 -0.88 6.57 -21.64
N ASP A 134 -2.19 6.29 -21.64
CA ASP A 134 -2.97 6.04 -22.85
C ASP A 134 -3.66 7.30 -23.39
N PHE A 135 -3.73 8.37 -22.60
CA PHE A 135 -4.47 9.59 -22.95
C PHE A 135 -3.66 10.87 -22.73
N GLU A 136 -4.05 11.88 -23.49
CA GLU A 136 -3.70 13.28 -23.28
C GLU A 136 -4.85 14.01 -22.58
N LEU A 137 -4.67 15.29 -22.24
CA LEU A 137 -5.73 16.10 -21.64
C LEU A 137 -7.02 16.05 -22.49
N GLY A 138 -8.16 15.96 -21.82
CA GLY A 138 -9.47 15.80 -22.45
C GLY A 138 -10.09 14.42 -22.19
N PRO A 139 -10.92 13.90 -23.11
CA PRO A 139 -11.66 12.65 -22.90
C PRO A 139 -10.74 11.45 -22.63
N ALA A 140 -11.02 10.73 -21.56
CA ALA A 140 -10.27 9.55 -21.14
C ALA A 140 -11.20 8.52 -20.48
N PHE A 141 -10.72 7.29 -20.31
CA PHE A 141 -11.46 6.26 -19.59
C PHE A 141 -10.51 5.22 -18.99
N TYR A 142 -11.05 4.39 -18.09
CA TYR A 142 -10.40 3.18 -17.61
C TYR A 142 -11.42 2.09 -17.30
N ASP A 143 -10.98 0.83 -17.30
CA ASP A 143 -11.81 -0.30 -16.93
C ASP A 143 -11.76 -0.58 -15.43
N ALA A 144 -12.92 -0.60 -14.78
CA ALA A 144 -13.05 -1.01 -13.38
C ALA A 144 -13.88 -2.30 -13.27
N PRO A 145 -13.86 -3.01 -12.14
CA PRO A 145 -14.73 -4.18 -11.92
C PRO A 145 -16.22 -3.88 -12.10
N VAL A 146 -16.63 -2.63 -11.91
CA VAL A 146 -18.02 -2.15 -12.10
C VAL A 146 -18.35 -1.81 -13.56
N GLY A 147 -17.37 -1.89 -14.45
CA GLY A 147 -17.48 -1.51 -15.86
C GLY A 147 -16.52 -0.39 -16.24
N LYS A 148 -16.62 0.05 -17.48
CA LYS A 148 -15.84 1.15 -18.03
C LYS A 148 -16.27 2.47 -17.39
N ILE A 149 -15.31 3.22 -16.86
CA ILE A 149 -15.53 4.56 -16.31
C ILE A 149 -15.01 5.58 -17.32
N GLU A 150 -15.92 6.35 -17.90
CA GLU A 150 -15.60 7.40 -18.88
C GLU A 150 -15.61 8.77 -18.21
N GLY A 151 -14.74 9.66 -18.68
CA GLY A 151 -14.57 10.98 -18.08
C GLY A 151 -13.59 11.85 -18.83
N GLU A 152 -13.03 12.83 -18.11
CA GLU A 152 -12.09 13.80 -18.64
C GLU A 152 -10.85 13.91 -17.74
N MET A 153 -9.66 13.77 -18.34
CA MET A 153 -8.41 14.14 -17.68
C MET A 153 -8.18 15.65 -17.84
N THR A 154 -8.32 16.36 -16.74
CA THR A 154 -8.24 17.83 -16.69
C THR A 154 -6.84 18.35 -16.35
N LEU A 155 -5.97 17.48 -15.84
CA LEU A 155 -4.59 17.79 -15.49
C LEU A 155 -3.71 16.55 -15.63
N LYS A 156 -2.46 16.75 -16.10
CA LYS A 156 -1.40 15.74 -16.18
C LYS A 156 -0.07 16.40 -15.79
N ARG A 157 0.64 15.81 -14.81
CA ARG A 157 1.93 16.30 -14.29
C ARG A 157 2.89 15.14 -14.02
N ILE A 158 4.18 15.44 -14.14
CA ILE A 158 5.34 14.56 -13.93
C ILE A 158 6.25 15.23 -12.92
#